data_AF-A0A924E426-F1
#
_entry.id   AF-A0A924E426-F1
#
_cell.length_a   1.000
_cell.length_b   1.000
_cell.length_c   1.000
_cell.angle_alpha   90.00
_cell.angle_beta   90.00
_cell.angle_gamma   90.00
#
_symmetry.space_group_name_H-M   'P 1'
#
loop_
_entity.id
_entity.type
_entity.pdbx_description
1 polymer ?
#
loop_
_entity_poly.entity_id
_entity_poly.type
_entity_poly.pdbx_seq_one_letter_code
_entity_poly.pdbx_strand_id
1 'polypeptide(L)'
;MANKGPLKTMGNTAGQDGKSKALGLALDQIEKQFGKGSIMKLGESHHADVETMSTGSISLDLALGGGIPKGRVVEVYGPESSGKTTLTLHAIAEIQKNGGTAAFIDAEHALDPSYAKRIGVDTENLLLSQPDNGEQALEIVETLVRSNAVDLIVVDSVAALVPRAEIEGDMGDSLPGLQARLMSQALRKLTGVISRSNATVIFINQIRMKIGVMFGNPETTTGGNALKFYASVRMDIRRIGQIKQAESIIGNRTRVKVVKNKVAPPFREAEFDIMYNEGISRAGDVLDLAAARDIVEKAGAWYAYNDAKIGQGREAAKTFLLENPAVMDELADKIRAMELAKSQPAPAKEPKEAVDAKAAPKVDAKVAVPADTDKKPEAESSTESVAKASAKKV
;
A
#
# COMPACT_ATOMS: atom_id res chain seq x y z
N MET A 1 74.54 4.04 -21.24
CA MET A 1 73.75 5.12 -21.87
C MET A 1 72.80 4.45 -22.87
N ALA A 2 71.62 3.98 -22.49
CA ALA A 2 70.40 4.73 -22.18
C ALA A 2 69.84 5.47 -23.41
N ASN A 3 68.84 4.88 -24.07
CA ASN A 3 67.69 5.63 -24.59
C ASN A 3 66.47 4.70 -24.76
N LYS A 4 65.72 4.49 -23.67
CA LYS A 4 64.35 3.96 -23.71
C LYS A 4 63.42 5.16 -23.60
N GLY A 5 62.86 5.60 -24.72
CA GLY A 5 61.76 6.57 -24.71
C GLY A 5 60.49 5.93 -24.12
N PRO A 6 59.63 6.69 -23.43
CA PRO A 6 58.41 6.14 -22.85
C PRO A 6 57.41 5.82 -23.97
N LEU A 7 56.97 4.56 -24.04
CA LEU A 7 55.76 4.21 -24.80
C LEU A 7 54.59 4.97 -24.18
N LYS A 8 54.06 5.95 -24.91
CA LYS A 8 52.76 6.55 -24.62
C LYS A 8 51.70 5.45 -24.68
N THR A 9 51.08 5.17 -23.55
CA THR A 9 49.81 4.44 -23.46
C THR A 9 48.72 5.28 -24.15
N MET A 10 48.50 5.04 -25.45
CA MET A 10 47.26 5.44 -26.14
C MET A 10 46.14 4.49 -25.68
N GLY A 11 45.65 4.72 -24.47
CA GLY A 11 44.55 3.99 -23.87
C GLY A 11 43.24 4.78 -23.93
N ASN A 12 42.39 4.39 -24.87
CA ASN A 12 40.92 4.32 -24.71
C ASN A 12 40.03 5.59 -24.79
N THR A 13 40.51 6.78 -25.15
CA THR A 13 39.63 7.97 -25.24
C THR A 13 38.76 8.01 -26.51
N ALA A 14 39.31 7.62 -27.68
CA ALA A 14 38.60 7.72 -28.96
C ALA A 14 37.39 6.77 -29.12
N GLY A 15 37.38 5.65 -28.38
CA GLY A 15 36.28 4.67 -28.39
C GLY A 15 35.08 5.09 -27.53
N GLN A 16 35.28 5.95 -26.54
CA GLN A 16 34.20 6.51 -25.72
C GLN A 16 33.44 7.61 -26.46
N ASP A 17 34.15 8.47 -27.20
CA ASP A 17 33.54 9.57 -27.96
C ASP A 17 32.62 9.06 -29.08
N GLY A 18 33.04 8.01 -29.80
CA GLY A 18 32.23 7.37 -30.84
C GLY A 18 30.95 6.72 -30.29
N LYS A 19 31.04 6.05 -29.13
CA LYS A 19 29.88 5.46 -28.44
C LYS A 19 28.93 6.54 -27.92
N SER A 20 29.46 7.62 -27.36
CA SER A 20 28.66 8.74 -26.85
C SER A 20 27.91 9.46 -27.98
N LYS A 21 28.56 9.65 -29.14
CA LYS A 21 27.93 10.28 -30.31
C LYS A 21 26.86 9.38 -30.94
N ALA A 22 27.12 8.08 -31.07
CA ALA A 22 26.14 7.12 -31.55
C ALA A 22 24.93 7.01 -30.60
N LEU A 23 25.18 7.04 -29.29
CA LEU A 23 24.13 7.09 -28.27
C LEU A 23 23.29 8.36 -28.40
N GLY A 24 23.91 9.53 -28.55
CA GLY A 24 23.18 10.80 -28.74
C GLY A 24 22.26 10.77 -29.96
N LEU A 25 22.76 10.30 -31.11
CA LEU A 25 21.94 10.17 -32.33
C LEU A 25 20.79 9.17 -32.16
N ALA A 26 21.01 8.06 -31.45
CA ALA A 26 19.96 7.10 -31.15
C ALA A 26 18.89 7.70 -30.22
N LEU A 27 19.31 8.45 -29.19
CA LEU A 27 18.39 9.16 -28.30
C LEU A 27 17.54 10.20 -29.06
N ASP A 28 18.18 11.03 -29.90
CA ASP A 28 17.48 12.02 -30.73
C ASP A 28 16.50 11.38 -31.72
N GLN A 29 16.87 10.22 -32.28
CA GLN A 29 16.01 9.48 -33.19
C GLN A 29 14.80 8.90 -32.46
N ILE A 30 15.00 8.34 -31.26
CA ILE A 30 13.91 7.85 -30.41
C ILE A 30 12.98 9.01 -30.03
N GLU A 31 13.53 10.16 -29.62
CA GLU A 31 12.73 11.33 -29.25
C GLU A 31 11.93 11.92 -30.42
N LYS A 32 12.52 11.95 -31.63
CA LYS A 32 11.81 12.37 -32.86
C LYS A 32 10.71 11.40 -33.28
N GLN A 33 10.92 10.09 -33.11
CA GLN A 33 9.95 9.07 -33.53
C GLN A 33 8.81 8.90 -32.51
N PHE A 34 9.10 8.99 -31.21
CA PHE A 34 8.17 8.63 -30.14
C PHE A 34 7.78 9.82 -29.24
N GLY A 35 8.31 11.02 -29.51
CA GLY A 35 7.99 12.25 -28.79
C GLY A 35 8.99 12.57 -27.66
N LYS A 36 8.93 13.82 -27.18
CA LYS A 36 9.73 14.28 -26.04
C LYS A 36 9.46 13.45 -24.79
N GLY A 37 10.52 13.03 -24.11
CA GLY A 37 10.43 12.20 -22.88
C GLY A 37 10.23 10.70 -23.12
N SER A 38 10.26 10.23 -24.38
CA SER A 38 10.21 8.79 -24.71
C SER A 38 11.44 8.01 -24.24
N ILE A 39 12.57 8.69 -24.06
CA ILE A 39 13.79 8.16 -23.46
C ILE A 39 14.53 9.28 -22.70
N MET A 40 14.93 9.03 -21.46
CA MET A 40 15.62 10.00 -20.60
C MET A 40 16.64 9.27 -19.74
N LYS A 41 17.70 9.97 -19.29
CA LYS A 41 18.61 9.41 -18.28
C LYS A 41 17.90 9.40 -16.93
N LEU A 42 18.04 8.30 -16.18
CA LEU A 42 17.37 8.10 -14.88
C LEU A 42 17.74 9.16 -13.81
N GLY A 43 18.88 9.83 -13.94
CA GLY A 43 19.28 10.94 -13.06
C GLY A 43 18.89 12.33 -13.54
N GLU A 44 18.47 12.47 -14.80
CA GLU A 44 17.94 13.72 -15.40
C GLU A 44 16.41 13.77 -15.34
N SER A 45 15.75 12.60 -15.24
CA SER A 45 14.50 12.55 -14.51
C SER A 45 14.83 12.97 -13.08
N HIS A 46 14.40 14.17 -12.69
CA HIS A 46 14.03 14.39 -11.29
C HIS A 46 13.36 13.09 -10.87
N HIS A 47 13.82 12.45 -9.80
CA HIS A 47 12.95 11.53 -9.09
C HIS A 47 11.74 12.39 -8.75
N ALA A 48 10.76 12.41 -9.64
CA ALA A 48 9.55 13.16 -9.49
C ALA A 48 8.91 12.43 -8.32
N ASP A 49 8.97 13.04 -7.14
CA ASP A 49 8.13 12.68 -6.02
C ASP A 49 6.76 12.45 -6.63
N VAL A 50 6.35 11.18 -6.71
CA VAL A 50 5.13 10.82 -7.42
C VAL A 50 4.04 11.53 -6.65
N GLU A 51 3.42 12.52 -7.29
CA GLU A 51 2.45 13.37 -6.62
C GLU A 51 1.37 12.47 -6.00
N THR A 52 1.04 12.72 -4.74
CA THR A 52 0.04 11.94 -4.00
C THR A 52 -1.18 12.78 -3.69
N MET A 53 -2.31 12.10 -3.52
CA MET A 53 -3.56 12.66 -3.03
C MET A 53 -3.94 11.99 -1.71
N SER A 54 -4.58 12.73 -0.81
CA SER A 54 -4.98 12.18 0.49
C SER A 54 -6.04 11.09 0.34
N THR A 55 -5.96 10.10 1.22
CA THR A 55 -6.96 9.05 1.40
C THR A 55 -8.12 9.49 2.29
N GLY A 56 -8.02 10.64 2.96
CA GLY A 56 -8.89 11.06 4.05
C GLY A 56 -8.51 10.48 5.42
N SER A 57 -7.49 9.62 5.49
CA SER A 57 -6.89 9.11 6.72
C SER A 57 -5.41 9.50 6.76
N ILE A 58 -5.00 10.21 7.82
CA ILE A 58 -3.60 10.59 8.00
C ILE A 58 -2.72 9.35 8.25
N SER A 59 -3.21 8.35 9.00
CA SER A 59 -2.41 7.13 9.22
C SER A 59 -2.19 6.36 7.93
N LEU A 60 -3.22 6.28 7.07
CA LEU A 60 -3.08 5.62 5.78
C LEU A 60 -2.20 6.40 4.82
N ASP A 61 -2.28 7.73 4.80
CA ASP A 61 -1.40 8.57 3.99
C ASP A 61 0.07 8.33 4.35
N LEU A 62 0.39 8.27 5.66
CA LEU A 62 1.75 7.97 6.14
C LEU A 62 2.19 6.53 5.82
N ALA A 63 1.27 5.57 5.90
CA ALA A 63 1.55 4.18 5.52
C ALA A 63 1.81 4.03 4.01
N LEU A 64 1.21 4.88 3.18
CA LEU A 64 1.43 4.92 1.73
C LEU A 64 2.67 5.71 1.32
N GLY A 65 3.24 6.50 2.23
CA GLY A 65 4.38 7.38 1.95
C GLY A 65 3.97 8.74 1.37
N GLY A 66 2.78 9.23 1.73
CA GLY A 66 2.27 10.55 1.32
C GLY A 66 0.82 10.53 0.82
N GLY A 67 0.24 9.35 0.58
CA GLY A 67 -1.12 9.20 0.07
C GLY A 67 -1.21 8.30 -1.17
N ILE A 68 -2.35 8.35 -1.85
CA ILE A 68 -2.59 7.62 -3.10
C ILE A 68 -1.78 8.27 -4.23
N PRO A 69 -0.94 7.52 -4.98
CA PRO A 69 -0.15 8.11 -6.05
C PRO A 69 -1.00 8.48 -7.27
N LYS A 70 -0.80 9.66 -7.85
CA LYS A 70 -1.40 10.15 -9.10
C LYS A 70 -0.87 9.40 -10.33
N GLY A 71 -1.69 9.29 -11.37
CA GLY A 71 -1.30 8.62 -12.62
C GLY A 71 -1.02 7.13 -12.47
N ARG A 72 -1.65 6.46 -11.48
CA ARG A 72 -1.41 5.04 -11.18
C ARG A 72 -2.70 4.22 -11.04
N VAL A 73 -2.55 2.91 -11.18
CA VAL A 73 -3.58 1.93 -10.81
C VAL A 73 -3.42 1.55 -9.34
N VAL A 74 -4.51 1.56 -8.59
CA VAL A 74 -4.58 1.15 -7.19
C VAL A 74 -5.65 0.08 -7.02
N GLU A 75 -5.43 -0.90 -6.15
CA GLU A 75 -6.44 -1.88 -5.77
C GLU A 75 -6.73 -1.77 -4.27
N VAL A 76 -8.00 -1.63 -3.90
CA VAL A 76 -8.50 -1.73 -2.53
C VAL A 76 -9.34 -3.00 -2.44
N TYR A 77 -8.90 -3.97 -1.65
CA TYR A 77 -9.63 -5.22 -1.49
C TYR A 77 -9.79 -5.61 -0.02
N GLY A 78 -10.78 -6.43 0.26
CA GLY A 78 -11.12 -6.80 1.63
C GLY A 78 -12.46 -7.50 1.74
N PRO A 79 -12.81 -7.99 2.94
CA PRO A 79 -14.11 -8.57 3.21
C PRO A 79 -15.26 -7.60 2.91
N GLU A 80 -16.48 -8.12 2.84
CA GLU A 80 -17.69 -7.30 2.84
C GLU A 80 -17.75 -6.43 4.10
N SER A 81 -18.37 -5.25 3.98
CA SER A 81 -18.51 -4.29 5.09
C SER A 81 -17.19 -3.87 5.78
N SER A 82 -16.03 -4.07 5.13
CA SER A 82 -14.73 -3.66 5.69
C SER A 82 -14.43 -2.17 5.53
N GLY A 83 -15.24 -1.44 4.74
CA GLY A 83 -15.07 -0.01 4.50
C GLY A 83 -14.41 0.36 3.17
N LYS A 84 -14.30 -0.57 2.21
CA LYS A 84 -13.71 -0.32 0.88
C LYS A 84 -14.30 0.91 0.19
N THR A 85 -15.61 0.92 -0.02
CA THR A 85 -16.33 2.03 -0.67
C THR A 85 -16.29 3.30 0.16
N THR A 86 -16.31 3.21 1.50
CA THR A 86 -16.13 4.39 2.35
C THR A 86 -14.76 5.01 2.17
N LEU A 87 -13.69 4.21 2.17
CA LEU A 87 -12.33 4.70 1.95
C LEU A 87 -12.19 5.39 0.59
N THR A 88 -12.75 4.82 -0.47
CA THR A 88 -12.67 5.44 -1.81
C THR A 88 -13.52 6.70 -1.92
N LEU A 89 -14.68 6.76 -1.27
CA LEU A 89 -15.48 7.98 -1.21
C LEU A 89 -14.77 9.10 -0.42
N HIS A 90 -14.00 8.77 0.62
CA HIS A 90 -13.13 9.77 1.26
C HIS A 90 -12.02 10.26 0.32
N ALA A 91 -11.39 9.39 -0.45
CA ALA A 91 -10.43 9.82 -1.47
C ALA A 91 -11.08 10.73 -2.54
N ILE A 92 -12.34 10.46 -2.90
CA ILE A 92 -13.15 11.33 -3.77
C ILE A 92 -13.42 12.70 -3.10
N ALA A 93 -13.85 12.71 -1.84
CA ALA A 93 -14.08 13.96 -1.12
C ALA A 93 -12.80 14.81 -1.02
N GLU A 94 -11.65 14.19 -0.76
CA GLU A 94 -10.36 14.90 -0.69
C GLU A 94 -9.89 15.44 -2.05
N ILE A 95 -10.09 14.73 -3.15
CA ILE A 95 -9.73 15.28 -4.47
C ILE A 95 -10.65 16.43 -4.88
N GLN A 96 -11.95 16.34 -4.60
CA GLN A 96 -12.93 17.40 -4.89
C GLN A 96 -12.67 18.66 -4.05
N LYS A 97 -12.33 18.51 -2.76
CA LYS A 97 -11.92 19.63 -1.90
C LYS A 97 -10.72 20.39 -2.46
N ASN A 98 -9.83 19.70 -3.17
CA ASN A 98 -8.66 20.28 -3.83
C ASN A 98 -8.96 20.77 -5.27
N GLY A 99 -10.24 20.85 -5.67
CA GLY A 99 -10.68 21.33 -6.98
C GLY A 99 -10.53 20.32 -8.11
N GLY A 100 -10.22 19.06 -7.82
CA GLY A 100 -10.10 18.00 -8.81
C GLY A 100 -11.44 17.33 -9.14
N THR A 101 -11.49 16.67 -10.29
CA THR A 101 -12.69 15.98 -10.79
C THR A 101 -12.62 14.48 -10.49
N ALA A 102 -13.72 13.91 -10.01
CA ALA A 102 -13.82 12.49 -9.71
C ALA A 102 -14.92 11.80 -10.52
N ALA A 103 -14.73 10.51 -10.80
CA ALA A 103 -15.74 9.64 -11.36
C ALA A 103 -15.88 8.34 -10.55
N PHE A 104 -17.11 7.83 -10.48
CA PHE A 104 -17.46 6.58 -9.81
C PHE A 104 -18.18 5.67 -10.80
N ILE A 105 -17.61 4.49 -11.04
CA ILE A 105 -18.17 3.43 -11.88
C ILE A 105 -18.79 2.41 -10.93
N ASP A 106 -20.10 2.52 -10.70
CA ASP A 106 -20.89 1.70 -9.79
C ASP A 106 -21.43 0.47 -10.54
N ALA A 107 -20.58 -0.53 -10.71
CA ALA A 107 -20.96 -1.82 -11.27
C ALA A 107 -21.74 -2.70 -10.25
N GLU A 108 -21.64 -2.41 -8.95
CA GLU A 108 -22.44 -3.10 -7.91
C GLU A 108 -23.86 -2.51 -7.76
N HIS A 109 -24.15 -1.36 -8.37
CA HIS A 109 -25.42 -0.62 -8.23
C HIS A 109 -25.81 -0.36 -6.76
N ALA A 110 -24.80 -0.12 -5.91
CA ALA A 110 -24.95 -0.11 -4.46
C ALA A 110 -24.52 1.21 -3.80
N LEU A 111 -24.14 2.22 -4.60
CA LEU A 111 -23.74 3.53 -4.06
C LEU A 111 -24.94 4.25 -3.42
N ASP A 112 -24.80 4.69 -2.17
CA ASP A 112 -25.76 5.58 -1.49
C ASP A 112 -25.32 7.04 -1.62
N PRO A 113 -25.99 7.87 -2.44
CA PRO A 113 -25.65 9.29 -2.59
C PRO A 113 -25.81 10.09 -1.30
N SER A 114 -26.77 9.71 -0.45
CA SER A 114 -27.01 10.41 0.83
C SER A 114 -25.85 10.17 1.80
N TYR A 115 -25.34 8.95 1.86
CA TYR A 115 -24.13 8.65 2.61
C TYR A 115 -22.90 9.37 2.03
N ALA A 116 -22.69 9.33 0.72
CA ALA A 116 -21.58 10.02 0.06
C ALA A 116 -21.57 11.52 0.39
N LYS A 117 -22.73 12.19 0.29
CA LYS A 117 -22.87 13.61 0.63
C LYS A 117 -22.54 13.90 2.10
N ARG A 118 -22.96 13.04 3.04
CA ARG A 118 -22.66 13.19 4.47
C ARG A 118 -21.17 13.14 4.78
N ILE A 119 -20.40 12.30 4.07
CA ILE A 119 -18.95 12.18 4.28
C ILE A 119 -18.14 13.20 3.46
N GLY A 120 -18.81 14.18 2.84
CA GLY A 120 -18.18 15.33 2.19
C GLY A 120 -17.91 15.17 0.70
N VAL A 121 -18.50 14.18 0.04
CA VAL A 121 -18.47 14.08 -1.43
C VAL A 121 -19.42 15.14 -2.01
N ASP A 122 -18.92 15.90 -2.98
CA ASP A 122 -19.75 16.74 -3.82
C ASP A 122 -20.47 15.86 -4.85
N THR A 123 -21.67 15.43 -4.48
CA THR A 123 -22.50 14.55 -5.30
C THR A 123 -23.07 15.22 -6.55
N GLU A 124 -23.10 16.56 -6.60
CA GLU A 124 -23.61 17.30 -7.76
C GLU A 124 -22.58 17.30 -8.90
N ASN A 125 -21.29 17.31 -8.55
CA ASN A 125 -20.18 17.29 -9.51
C ASN A 125 -19.48 15.94 -9.63
N LEU A 126 -19.93 14.90 -8.92
CA LEU A 126 -19.40 13.54 -9.07
C LEU A 126 -19.95 12.89 -10.34
N LEU A 127 -19.06 12.50 -11.26
CA LEU A 127 -19.47 11.72 -12.44
C LEU A 127 -19.83 10.30 -12.02
N LEU A 128 -21.09 9.90 -12.18
CA LEU A 128 -21.56 8.54 -11.86
C LEU A 128 -21.88 7.78 -13.14
N SER A 129 -21.41 6.54 -13.23
CA SER A 129 -21.76 5.60 -14.29
C SER A 129 -22.19 4.27 -13.69
N GLN A 130 -23.31 3.73 -14.18
CA GLN A 130 -23.82 2.41 -13.83
C GLN A 130 -23.84 1.54 -15.10
N PRO A 131 -22.73 0.85 -15.41
CA PRO A 131 -22.59 0.10 -16.65
C PRO A 131 -23.36 -1.22 -16.63
N ASP A 132 -23.83 -1.65 -17.79
CA ASP A 132 -24.53 -2.91 -18.04
C ASP A 132 -23.57 -4.12 -18.03
N ASN A 133 -22.29 -3.93 -18.38
CA ASN A 133 -21.29 -5.01 -18.45
C ASN A 133 -19.86 -4.50 -18.21
N GLY A 134 -18.94 -5.45 -17.99
CA GLY A 134 -17.54 -5.19 -17.68
C GLY A 134 -16.77 -4.51 -18.81
N GLU A 135 -17.04 -4.84 -20.08
CA GLU A 135 -16.43 -4.19 -21.23
C GLU A 135 -16.79 -2.69 -21.27
N GLN A 136 -18.07 -2.37 -21.18
CA GLN A 136 -18.58 -1.00 -21.18
C GLN A 136 -18.00 -0.19 -20.01
N ALA A 137 -17.96 -0.77 -18.81
CA ALA A 137 -17.36 -0.15 -17.64
C ALA A 137 -15.89 0.26 -17.90
N LEU A 138 -15.09 -0.65 -18.46
CA LEU A 138 -13.67 -0.42 -18.73
C LEU A 138 -13.43 0.53 -19.90
N GLU A 139 -14.31 0.56 -20.90
CA GLU A 139 -14.30 1.54 -21.99
C GLU A 139 -14.62 2.96 -21.50
N ILE A 140 -15.56 3.09 -20.56
CA ILE A 140 -15.86 4.37 -19.90
C ILE A 140 -14.64 4.84 -19.12
N VAL A 141 -14.01 3.97 -18.32
CA VAL A 141 -12.76 4.30 -17.63
C VAL A 141 -11.69 4.75 -18.62
N GLU A 142 -11.49 4.02 -19.73
CA GLU A 142 -10.50 4.39 -20.75
C GLU A 142 -10.77 5.78 -21.34
N THR A 143 -12.03 6.08 -21.65
CA THR A 143 -12.45 7.36 -22.21
C THR A 143 -12.20 8.51 -21.23
N LEU A 144 -12.57 8.32 -19.96
CA LEU A 144 -12.37 9.31 -18.91
C LEU A 144 -10.88 9.59 -18.68
N VAL A 145 -10.04 8.54 -18.59
CA VAL A 145 -8.58 8.71 -18.45
C VAL A 145 -7.99 9.45 -19.66
N ARG A 146 -8.41 9.11 -20.89
CA ARG A 146 -7.91 9.77 -22.12
C ARG A 146 -8.31 11.23 -22.24
N SER A 147 -9.42 11.63 -21.62
CA SER A 147 -9.86 13.03 -21.64
C SER A 147 -8.94 13.97 -20.86
N ASN A 148 -8.14 13.44 -19.92
CA ASN A 148 -7.35 14.20 -18.94
C ASN A 148 -8.18 15.18 -18.08
N ALA A 149 -9.51 15.06 -18.09
CA ALA A 149 -10.42 15.93 -17.34
C ALA A 149 -10.79 15.36 -15.96
N VAL A 150 -10.40 14.11 -15.66
CA VAL A 150 -10.72 13.41 -14.41
C VAL A 150 -9.43 13.04 -13.69
N ASP A 151 -9.33 13.40 -12.41
CA ASP A 151 -8.16 13.17 -11.56
C ASP A 151 -8.25 11.83 -10.81
N LEU A 152 -9.45 11.41 -10.45
CA LEU A 152 -9.69 10.15 -9.74
C LEU A 152 -10.88 9.38 -10.34
N ILE A 153 -10.69 8.11 -10.64
CA ILE A 153 -11.74 7.20 -11.07
C ILE A 153 -11.79 6.02 -10.12
N VAL A 154 -12.95 5.75 -9.54
CA VAL A 154 -13.20 4.58 -8.69
C VAL A 154 -14.07 3.59 -9.44
N VAL A 155 -13.71 2.31 -9.43
CA VAL A 155 -14.49 1.21 -10.00
C VAL A 155 -14.94 0.29 -8.88
N ASP A 156 -16.24 0.29 -8.59
CA ASP A 156 -16.88 -0.51 -7.55
C ASP A 156 -17.87 -1.52 -8.16
N SER A 157 -17.52 -2.80 -8.35
CA SER A 157 -16.23 -3.43 -8.05
C SER A 157 -15.80 -4.34 -9.19
N VAL A 158 -14.53 -4.77 -9.17
CA VAL A 158 -13.99 -5.73 -10.14
C VAL A 158 -14.81 -7.01 -10.19
N ALA A 159 -15.39 -7.43 -9.06
CA ALA A 159 -16.20 -8.64 -9.02
C ALA A 159 -17.49 -8.51 -9.87
N ALA A 160 -18.03 -7.30 -9.97
CA ALA A 160 -19.23 -6.97 -10.75
C ALA A 160 -18.94 -6.60 -12.21
N LEU A 161 -17.67 -6.59 -12.65
CA LEU A 161 -17.30 -6.42 -14.06
C LEU A 161 -17.56 -7.72 -14.83
N VAL A 162 -18.84 -8.09 -14.97
CA VAL A 162 -19.27 -9.31 -15.65
C VAL A 162 -19.17 -9.11 -17.17
N PRO A 163 -18.43 -9.96 -17.90
CA PRO A 163 -18.33 -9.85 -19.35
C PRO A 163 -19.69 -10.00 -20.03
N ARG A 164 -19.91 -9.27 -21.13
CA ARG A 164 -21.17 -9.31 -21.88
C ARG A 164 -21.64 -10.73 -22.25
N ALA A 165 -20.73 -11.59 -22.68
CA ALA A 165 -21.07 -12.96 -23.06
C ALA A 165 -21.52 -13.83 -21.87
N GLU A 166 -21.17 -13.46 -20.63
CA GLU A 166 -21.65 -14.13 -19.42
C GLU A 166 -23.04 -13.62 -19.01
N ILE A 167 -23.36 -12.35 -19.31
CA ILE A 167 -24.69 -11.77 -19.06
C ILE A 167 -25.73 -12.26 -20.07
N GLU A 168 -25.34 -12.39 -21.35
CA GLU A 168 -26.20 -12.88 -22.42
C GLU A 168 -26.35 -14.41 -22.45
N GLY A 169 -25.48 -15.13 -21.74
CA GLY A 169 -25.50 -16.59 -21.62
C GLY A 169 -26.52 -17.10 -20.61
N ASP A 170 -26.73 -18.42 -20.60
CA ASP A 170 -27.65 -19.05 -19.66
C ASP A 170 -26.96 -19.35 -18.31
N MET A 171 -27.75 -19.35 -17.22
CA MET A 171 -27.23 -19.72 -15.90
C MET A 171 -26.70 -21.17 -15.92
N GLY A 172 -25.40 -21.32 -15.67
CA GLY A 172 -24.71 -22.62 -15.69
C GLY A 172 -23.77 -22.80 -16.88
N ASP A 173 -23.76 -21.86 -17.83
CA ASP A 173 -22.77 -21.85 -18.91
C ASP A 173 -21.35 -21.72 -18.36
N SER A 174 -20.45 -22.57 -18.87
CA SER A 174 -19.05 -22.60 -18.43
C SER A 174 -18.20 -21.72 -19.34
N LEU A 175 -17.89 -20.51 -18.89
CA LEU A 175 -17.01 -19.55 -19.56
C LEU A 175 -15.74 -19.27 -18.72
N PRO A 176 -14.87 -20.28 -18.51
CA PRO A 176 -13.80 -20.20 -17.53
C PRO A 176 -12.80 -19.09 -17.86
N GLY A 177 -12.61 -18.17 -16.91
CA GLY A 177 -11.58 -17.15 -16.97
C GLY A 177 -11.87 -15.98 -17.92
N LEU A 178 -13.11 -15.82 -18.39
CA LEU A 178 -13.49 -14.73 -19.28
C LEU A 178 -13.21 -13.36 -18.66
N GLN A 179 -13.66 -13.14 -17.42
CA GLN A 179 -13.39 -11.91 -16.67
C GLN A 179 -11.88 -11.64 -16.48
N ALA A 180 -11.07 -12.68 -16.22
CA ALA A 180 -9.63 -12.53 -16.06
C ALA A 180 -8.94 -12.08 -17.36
N ARG A 181 -9.43 -12.57 -18.52
CA ARG A 181 -8.95 -12.16 -19.85
C ARG A 181 -9.34 -10.72 -20.15
N LEU A 182 -10.59 -10.34 -19.86
CA LEU A 182 -11.08 -8.96 -19.98
C LEU A 182 -10.20 -8.00 -19.17
N MET A 183 -10.01 -8.27 -17.88
CA MET A 183 -9.16 -7.45 -17.00
C MET A 183 -7.71 -7.35 -17.52
N SER A 184 -7.15 -8.46 -18.01
CA SER A 184 -5.78 -8.48 -18.56
C SER A 184 -5.65 -7.61 -19.81
N GLN A 185 -6.65 -7.63 -20.69
CA GLN A 185 -6.68 -6.82 -21.91
C GLN A 185 -6.87 -5.34 -21.59
N ALA A 186 -7.83 -5.02 -20.72
CA ALA A 186 -8.14 -3.66 -20.31
C ALA A 186 -6.96 -3.01 -19.59
N LEU A 187 -6.39 -3.65 -18.57
CA LEU A 187 -5.25 -3.10 -17.83
C LEU A 187 -4.01 -2.91 -18.68
N ARG A 188 -3.78 -3.77 -19.68
CA ARG A 188 -2.67 -3.60 -20.65
C ARG A 188 -2.82 -2.31 -21.45
N LYS A 189 -4.05 -1.96 -21.85
CA LYS A 189 -4.34 -0.69 -22.55
C LYS A 189 -4.31 0.49 -21.59
N LEU A 190 -5.01 0.38 -20.46
CA LEU A 190 -5.21 1.45 -19.49
C LEU A 190 -3.92 1.92 -18.84
N THR A 191 -3.03 1.01 -18.42
CA THR A 191 -1.85 1.37 -17.62
C THR A 191 -0.97 2.40 -18.32
N GLY A 192 -0.75 2.26 -19.63
CA GLY A 192 0.06 3.22 -20.38
C GLY A 192 -0.63 4.58 -20.56
N VAL A 193 -1.97 4.61 -20.63
CA VAL A 193 -2.72 5.87 -20.71
C VAL A 193 -2.72 6.55 -19.33
N ILE A 194 -3.00 5.80 -18.28
CA ILE A 194 -3.00 6.25 -16.87
C ILE A 194 -1.65 6.84 -16.49
N SER A 195 -0.53 6.24 -16.91
CA SER A 195 0.80 6.78 -16.57
C SER A 195 1.15 8.08 -17.29
N ARG A 196 0.45 8.41 -18.39
CA ARG A 196 0.64 9.66 -19.14
C ARG A 196 -0.40 10.71 -18.79
N SER A 197 -1.47 10.34 -18.08
CA SER A 197 -2.44 11.26 -17.50
C SER A 197 -2.11 11.50 -16.03
N ASN A 198 -2.73 12.52 -15.44
CA ASN A 198 -2.69 12.72 -13.99
C ASN A 198 -3.77 11.90 -13.25
N ALA A 199 -4.56 11.11 -13.99
CA ALA A 199 -5.69 10.37 -13.45
C ALA A 199 -5.24 9.12 -12.69
N THR A 200 -5.75 8.92 -11.49
CA THR A 200 -5.60 7.67 -10.75
C THR A 200 -6.85 6.83 -10.84
N VAL A 201 -6.67 5.51 -11.05
CA VAL A 201 -7.78 4.56 -11.12
C VAL A 201 -7.71 3.60 -9.94
N ILE A 202 -8.71 3.66 -9.06
CA ILE A 202 -8.87 2.76 -7.93
C ILE A 202 -9.88 1.67 -8.30
N PHE A 203 -9.45 0.42 -8.24
CA PHE A 203 -10.33 -0.74 -8.34
C PHE A 203 -10.67 -1.24 -6.94
N ILE A 204 -11.96 -1.29 -6.62
CA ILE A 204 -12.45 -2.01 -5.46
C ILE A 204 -12.57 -3.49 -5.83
N ASN A 205 -12.16 -4.38 -4.94
CA ASN A 205 -12.24 -5.81 -5.17
C ASN A 205 -12.68 -6.56 -3.92
N GLN A 206 -13.23 -7.74 -4.14
CA GLN A 206 -13.70 -8.62 -3.08
C GLN A 206 -12.71 -9.76 -2.86
N ILE A 207 -12.71 -10.30 -1.64
CA ILE A 207 -11.98 -11.53 -1.33
C ILE A 207 -12.83 -12.74 -1.75
N ARG A 208 -12.16 -13.73 -2.33
CA ARG A 208 -12.67 -15.09 -2.62
C ARG A 208 -11.70 -16.11 -2.05
N MET A 209 -12.16 -17.32 -1.80
CA MET A 209 -11.30 -18.43 -1.37
C MET A 209 -10.95 -19.32 -2.57
N LYS A 210 -9.67 -19.62 -2.75
CA LYS A 210 -9.23 -20.62 -3.73
C LYS A 210 -9.42 -22.02 -3.14
N ILE A 211 -10.29 -22.81 -3.75
CA ILE A 211 -10.54 -24.20 -3.36
C ILE A 211 -9.28 -25.04 -3.63
N GLY A 212 -8.97 -25.96 -2.72
CA GLY A 212 -7.86 -26.93 -2.89
C GLY A 212 -6.49 -26.45 -2.40
N VAL A 213 -6.40 -25.31 -1.72
CA VAL A 213 -5.16 -24.86 -1.07
C VAL A 213 -5.06 -25.48 0.33
N MET A 214 -4.15 -26.44 0.50
CA MET A 214 -3.91 -27.12 1.79
C MET A 214 -2.87 -26.42 2.69
N PHE A 215 -2.07 -25.51 2.14
CA PHE A 215 -1.03 -24.78 2.86
C PHE A 215 -0.93 -23.32 2.37
N GLY A 216 -0.76 -22.37 3.31
CA GLY A 216 -0.68 -20.94 3.03
C GLY A 216 -2.03 -20.21 3.12
N ASN A 217 -2.09 -18.97 2.62
CA ASN A 217 -3.32 -18.17 2.61
C ASN A 217 -4.19 -18.54 1.39
N PRO A 218 -5.43 -19.05 1.57
CA PRO A 218 -6.33 -19.41 0.47
C PRO A 218 -7.03 -18.19 -0.17
N GLU A 219 -6.90 -17.00 0.41
CA GLU A 219 -7.56 -15.79 -0.10
C GLU A 219 -6.98 -15.35 -1.45
N THR A 220 -7.87 -14.99 -2.36
CA THR A 220 -7.56 -14.36 -3.65
C THR A 220 -8.56 -13.25 -3.95
N THR A 221 -8.25 -12.42 -4.94
CA THR A 221 -9.14 -11.39 -5.46
C THR A 221 -9.70 -11.80 -6.83
N THR A 222 -10.84 -11.21 -7.19
CA THR A 222 -11.55 -11.47 -8.46
C THR A 222 -10.83 -10.79 -9.65
N GLY A 223 -11.14 -11.20 -10.89
CA GLY A 223 -10.52 -10.62 -12.10
C GLY A 223 -9.14 -11.17 -12.47
N GLY A 224 -8.75 -12.32 -11.90
CA GLY A 224 -7.48 -12.98 -12.17
C GLY A 224 -6.27 -12.26 -11.55
N ASN A 225 -5.08 -12.45 -12.13
CA ASN A 225 -3.84 -11.90 -11.55
C ASN A 225 -3.41 -10.55 -12.14
N ALA A 226 -4.01 -10.10 -13.25
CA ALA A 226 -3.57 -8.90 -13.95
C ALA A 226 -3.52 -7.68 -13.04
N LEU A 227 -4.61 -7.41 -12.31
CA LEU A 227 -4.69 -6.26 -11.41
C LEU A 227 -3.59 -6.29 -10.35
N LYS A 228 -3.25 -7.47 -9.82
CA LYS A 228 -2.17 -7.64 -8.84
C LYS A 228 -0.82 -7.17 -9.38
N PHE A 229 -0.55 -7.32 -10.68
CA PHE A 229 0.72 -6.91 -11.31
C PHE A 229 0.71 -5.43 -11.71
N TYR A 230 -0.38 -4.97 -12.32
CA TYR A 230 -0.51 -3.60 -12.83
C TYR A 230 -0.70 -2.57 -11.71
N ALA A 231 -1.38 -2.92 -10.63
CA ALA A 231 -1.53 -2.03 -9.47
C ALA A 231 -0.17 -1.60 -8.93
N SER A 232 0.02 -0.29 -8.73
CA SER A 232 1.20 0.27 -8.06
C SER A 232 1.06 0.18 -6.55
N VAL A 233 -0.17 0.34 -6.05
CA VAL A 233 -0.51 0.18 -4.64
C VAL A 233 -1.62 -0.85 -4.51
N ARG A 234 -1.51 -1.74 -3.52
CA ARG A 234 -2.58 -2.66 -3.13
C ARG A 234 -2.81 -2.55 -1.63
N MET A 235 -4.06 -2.37 -1.24
CA MET A 235 -4.50 -2.18 0.14
C MET A 235 -5.46 -3.30 0.54
N ASP A 236 -5.12 -4.01 1.61
CA ASP A 236 -5.99 -5.00 2.27
C ASP A 236 -6.69 -4.31 3.45
N ILE A 237 -7.97 -4.02 3.30
CA ILE A 237 -8.79 -3.33 4.31
C ILE A 237 -9.69 -4.32 5.05
N ARG A 238 -9.60 -4.33 6.39
CA ARG A 238 -10.36 -5.23 7.27
C ARG A 238 -10.95 -4.50 8.45
N ARG A 239 -12.17 -4.88 8.81
CA ARG A 239 -12.73 -4.57 10.13
C ARG A 239 -12.05 -5.44 11.18
N ILE A 240 -11.42 -4.82 12.17
CA ILE A 240 -10.75 -5.52 13.29
C ILE A 240 -11.52 -5.42 14.61
N GLY A 241 -12.49 -4.50 14.71
CA GLY A 241 -13.32 -4.36 15.91
C GLY A 241 -14.56 -3.51 15.66
N GLN A 242 -15.47 -3.53 16.63
CA GLN A 242 -16.66 -2.68 16.66
C GLN A 242 -16.46 -1.56 17.67
N ILE A 243 -16.92 -0.37 17.34
CA ILE A 243 -16.95 0.79 18.23
C ILE A 243 -18.37 0.91 18.77
N LYS A 244 -18.49 0.85 20.10
CA LYS A 244 -19.78 0.86 20.80
C LYS A 244 -19.90 2.11 21.66
N GLN A 245 -21.10 2.67 21.68
CA GLN A 245 -21.50 3.69 22.64
C GLN A 245 -22.76 3.20 23.34
N ALA A 246 -22.64 2.98 24.66
CA ALA A 246 -23.61 2.22 25.45
C ALA A 246 -23.89 0.85 24.80
N GLU A 247 -25.15 0.59 24.40
CA GLU A 247 -25.57 -0.66 23.76
C GLU A 247 -25.52 -0.61 22.22
N SER A 248 -25.33 0.56 21.63
CA SER A 248 -25.36 0.75 20.18
C SER A 248 -23.96 0.61 19.54
N ILE A 249 -23.88 -0.01 18.37
CA ILE A 249 -22.66 -0.04 17.55
C ILE A 249 -22.69 1.18 16.64
N ILE A 250 -21.74 2.09 16.83
CA ILE A 250 -21.70 3.39 16.14
C ILE A 250 -20.63 3.46 15.05
N GLY A 251 -19.75 2.47 14.97
CA GLY A 251 -18.71 2.40 13.97
C GLY A 251 -17.87 1.14 14.05
N ASN A 252 -16.82 1.10 13.24
CA ASN A 252 -15.89 0.00 13.12
C ASN A 252 -14.46 0.50 13.29
N ARG A 253 -13.67 -0.25 14.05
CA ARG A 253 -12.22 -0.11 14.02
C ARG A 253 -11.71 -0.86 12.80
N THR A 254 -11.00 -0.16 11.94
CA THR A 254 -10.56 -0.65 10.63
C THR A 254 -9.05 -0.64 10.55
N ARG A 255 -8.48 -1.69 9.97
CA ARG A 255 -7.06 -1.80 9.65
C ARG A 255 -6.90 -1.89 8.14
N VAL A 256 -5.96 -1.12 7.61
CA VAL A 256 -5.53 -1.19 6.21
C VAL A 256 -4.06 -1.58 6.16
N LYS A 257 -3.75 -2.68 5.48
CA LYS A 257 -2.38 -3.13 5.22
C LYS A 257 -1.99 -2.83 3.78
N VAL A 258 -0.87 -2.15 3.59
CA VAL A 258 -0.32 -1.86 2.25
C VAL A 258 0.46 -3.08 1.77
N VAL A 259 -0.22 -4.04 1.14
CA VAL A 259 0.40 -5.31 0.73
C VAL A 259 1.30 -5.18 -0.50
N LYS A 260 1.17 -4.08 -1.26
CA LYS A 260 2.05 -3.73 -2.37
C LYS A 260 2.17 -2.21 -2.44
N ASN A 261 3.39 -1.73 -2.61
CA ASN A 261 3.66 -0.32 -2.85
C ASN A 261 4.88 -0.19 -3.77
N LYS A 262 4.71 0.49 -4.92
CA LYS A 262 5.79 0.77 -5.89
C LYS A 262 6.34 2.19 -5.76
N VAL A 263 5.77 3.03 -4.89
CA VAL A 263 6.16 4.44 -4.71
C VAL A 263 6.86 4.68 -3.37
N ALA A 264 6.54 3.88 -2.34
CA ALA A 264 7.18 3.91 -1.03
C ALA A 264 7.34 2.48 -0.47
N PRO A 265 8.00 2.28 0.69
CA PRO A 265 8.14 0.95 1.30
C PRO A 265 6.78 0.27 1.56
N PRO A 266 6.59 -1.00 1.14
CA PRO A 266 5.36 -1.75 1.39
C PRO A 266 5.27 -2.28 2.82
N PHE A 267 4.15 -2.94 3.13
CA PHE A 267 3.85 -3.67 4.36
C PHE A 267 3.63 -2.84 5.63
N ARG A 268 3.58 -1.50 5.49
CA ARG A 268 3.06 -0.62 6.52
C ARG A 268 1.57 -0.88 6.73
N GLU A 269 1.12 -0.65 7.96
CA GLU A 269 -0.28 -0.79 8.38
C GLU A 269 -0.77 0.54 8.94
N ALA A 270 -2.04 0.83 8.71
CA ALA A 270 -2.75 1.96 9.27
C ALA A 270 -4.01 1.46 9.98
N GLU A 271 -4.33 2.08 11.11
CA GLU A 271 -5.56 1.80 11.84
C GLU A 271 -6.30 3.09 12.11
N PHE A 272 -7.59 3.10 11.81
CA PHE A 272 -8.46 4.24 12.01
C PHE A 272 -9.90 3.77 12.23
N ASP A 273 -10.74 4.69 12.67
CA ASP A 273 -12.15 4.43 12.94
C ASP A 273 -12.98 4.85 11.72
N ILE A 274 -13.94 4.00 11.33
CA ILE A 274 -15.00 4.33 10.38
C ILE A 274 -16.32 4.40 11.15
N MET A 275 -16.86 5.60 11.30
CA MET A 275 -18.13 5.88 11.96
C MET A 275 -19.27 5.82 10.94
N TYR A 276 -20.40 5.20 11.28
CA TYR A 276 -21.45 4.94 10.29
C TYR A 276 -22.12 6.19 9.69
N ASN A 277 -22.09 7.33 10.39
CA ASN A 277 -22.70 8.57 9.94
C ASN A 277 -21.69 9.65 9.53
N GLU A 278 -20.40 9.45 9.78
CA GLU A 278 -19.35 10.47 9.59
C GLU A 278 -18.20 9.98 8.69
N GLY A 279 -18.13 8.67 8.43
CA GLY A 279 -17.02 8.07 7.69
C GLY A 279 -15.75 7.94 8.53
N ILE A 280 -14.59 8.13 7.92
CA ILE A 280 -13.28 8.04 8.58
C ILE A 280 -13.15 9.17 9.62
N SER A 281 -12.93 8.80 10.88
CA SER A 281 -12.77 9.76 11.97
C SER A 281 -11.38 10.41 11.95
N ARG A 282 -11.26 11.58 11.34
CA ARG A 282 -10.01 12.37 11.32
C ARG A 282 -9.47 12.65 12.73
N ALA A 283 -10.34 13.06 13.66
CA ALA A 283 -9.96 13.34 15.04
C ALA A 283 -9.43 12.10 15.76
N GLY A 284 -10.08 10.94 15.58
CA GLY A 284 -9.62 9.68 16.16
C GLY A 284 -8.27 9.24 15.59
N ASP A 285 -8.08 9.36 14.28
CA ASP A 285 -6.84 9.01 13.58
C ASP A 285 -5.67 9.89 14.04
N VAL A 286 -5.85 11.21 14.08
CA VAL A 286 -4.84 12.16 14.58
C VAL A 286 -4.49 11.89 16.05
N LEU A 287 -5.49 11.70 16.91
CA LEU A 287 -5.28 11.45 18.34
C LEU A 287 -4.47 10.18 18.59
N ASP A 288 -4.85 9.07 17.94
CA ASP A 288 -4.18 7.79 18.12
C ASP A 288 -2.72 7.85 17.64
N LEU A 289 -2.46 8.51 16.49
CA LEU A 289 -1.10 8.72 15.99
C LEU A 289 -0.29 9.65 16.89
N ALA A 290 -0.88 10.74 17.38
CA ALA A 290 -0.21 11.68 18.26
C ALA A 290 0.19 11.02 19.58
N ALA A 291 -0.70 10.19 20.14
CA ALA A 291 -0.42 9.41 21.35
C ALA A 291 0.64 8.32 21.10
N ALA A 292 0.59 7.62 19.97
CA ALA A 292 1.58 6.59 19.63
C ALA A 292 2.99 7.15 19.34
N ARG A 293 3.10 8.47 19.10
CA ARG A 293 4.36 9.18 18.82
C ARG A 293 4.80 10.08 19.98
N ASP A 294 4.18 9.95 21.14
CA ASP A 294 4.47 10.75 22.34
C ASP A 294 4.33 12.27 22.11
N ILE A 295 3.50 12.70 21.15
CA ILE A 295 3.15 14.12 20.92
C ILE A 295 2.05 14.55 21.90
N VAL A 296 1.09 13.65 22.13
CA VAL A 296 0.03 13.79 23.13
C VAL A 296 0.35 12.82 24.26
N GLU A 297 0.46 13.36 25.47
CA GLU A 297 0.77 12.58 26.65
C GLU A 297 -0.47 11.83 27.14
N LYS A 298 -0.29 10.54 27.45
CA LYS A 298 -1.34 9.70 28.02
C LYS A 298 -1.00 9.29 29.46
N ALA A 299 -1.56 10.00 30.43
CA ALA A 299 -1.43 9.71 31.85
C ALA A 299 -2.64 8.90 32.35
N GLY A 300 -2.56 7.57 32.26
CA GLY A 300 -3.66 6.67 32.59
C GLY A 300 -4.84 6.85 31.63
N ALA A 301 -5.95 7.38 32.13
CA ALA A 301 -7.12 7.71 31.32
C ALA A 301 -7.09 9.13 30.74
N TRP A 302 -6.17 10.00 31.18
CA TRP A 302 -6.11 11.39 30.74
C TRP A 302 -5.22 11.58 29.53
N TYR A 303 -5.68 12.39 28.58
CA TYR A 303 -4.89 12.88 27.45
C TYR A 303 -4.51 14.35 27.70
N ALA A 304 -3.26 14.70 27.47
CA ALA A 304 -2.74 16.05 27.60
C ALA A 304 -1.88 16.46 26.40
N TYR A 305 -1.92 17.74 26.06
CA TYR A 305 -1.13 18.32 24.98
C TYR A 305 -0.60 19.69 25.42
N ASN A 306 0.71 19.93 25.25
CA ASN A 306 1.40 21.13 25.75
C ASN A 306 1.05 21.45 27.21
N ASP A 307 1.16 20.45 28.10
CA ASP A 307 0.81 20.53 29.54
C ASP A 307 -0.66 20.84 29.87
N ALA A 308 -1.53 20.99 28.87
CA ALA A 308 -2.97 21.18 29.05
C ALA A 308 -3.73 19.86 28.92
N LYS A 309 -4.63 19.56 29.86
CA LYS A 309 -5.51 18.40 29.77
C LYS A 309 -6.56 18.61 28.67
N ILE A 310 -6.54 17.77 27.65
CA ILE A 310 -7.46 17.84 26.51
C ILE A 310 -8.68 16.93 26.65
N GLY A 311 -8.62 15.89 27.51
CA GLY A 311 -9.78 15.06 27.78
C GLY A 311 -9.51 13.86 28.69
N GLN A 312 -10.57 13.38 29.37
CA GLN A 312 -10.54 12.12 30.11
C GLN A 312 -11.15 11.02 29.24
N GLY A 313 -10.29 10.11 28.77
CA GLY A 313 -10.64 9.06 27.83
C GLY A 313 -10.55 9.50 26.37
N ARG A 314 -10.50 8.52 25.48
CA ARG A 314 -10.30 8.71 24.04
C ARG A 314 -11.43 9.53 23.39
N GLU A 315 -12.68 9.25 23.75
CA GLU A 315 -13.82 9.95 23.15
C GLU A 315 -13.89 11.43 23.57
N ALA A 316 -13.61 11.76 24.83
CA ALA A 316 -13.57 13.16 25.28
C ALA A 316 -12.46 13.95 24.56
N ALA A 317 -11.28 13.34 24.39
CA ALA A 317 -10.18 13.96 23.65
C ALA A 317 -10.51 14.12 22.15
N LYS A 318 -11.23 13.18 21.54
CA LYS A 318 -11.74 13.33 20.16
C LYS A 318 -12.71 14.51 20.05
N THR A 319 -13.66 14.64 20.97
CA THR A 319 -14.60 15.77 20.99
C THR A 319 -13.86 17.10 21.10
N PHE A 320 -12.86 17.19 21.98
CA PHE A 320 -12.02 18.39 22.08
C PHE A 320 -11.34 18.75 20.75
N LEU A 321 -10.77 17.78 20.03
CA LEU A 321 -10.14 18.02 18.72
C LEU A 321 -11.13 18.45 17.65
N LEU A 322 -12.36 17.94 17.68
CA LEU A 322 -13.43 18.38 16.78
C LEU A 322 -13.87 19.82 17.07
N GLU A 323 -13.92 20.21 18.35
CA GLU A 323 -14.24 21.58 18.78
C GLU A 323 -13.08 22.57 18.56
N ASN A 324 -11.85 22.07 18.41
CA ASN A 324 -10.64 22.88 18.23
C ASN A 324 -9.86 22.48 16.96
N PRO A 325 -10.37 22.78 15.74
CA PRO A 325 -9.72 22.37 14.49
C PRO A 325 -8.27 22.84 14.33
N ALA A 326 -7.95 24.04 14.82
CA ALA A 326 -6.59 24.58 14.78
C ALA A 326 -5.57 23.69 15.52
N VAL A 327 -5.97 23.12 16.66
CA VAL A 327 -5.12 22.19 17.43
C VAL A 327 -4.99 20.86 16.70
N MET A 328 -6.08 20.36 16.12
CA MET A 328 -6.06 19.13 15.32
C MET A 328 -5.14 19.26 14.09
N ASP A 329 -5.17 20.41 13.40
CA ASP A 329 -4.29 20.69 12.27
C ASP A 329 -2.82 20.82 12.72
N GLU A 330 -2.55 21.52 13.83
CA GLU A 330 -1.20 21.60 14.41
C GLU A 330 -0.63 20.20 14.74
N LEU A 331 -1.44 19.33 15.35
CA LEU A 331 -1.07 17.96 15.64
C LEU A 331 -0.79 17.17 14.35
N ALA A 332 -1.65 17.29 13.35
CA ALA A 332 -1.49 16.63 12.06
C ALA A 332 -0.17 17.05 11.37
N ASP A 333 0.18 18.33 11.42
CA ASP A 333 1.41 18.85 10.85
C ASP A 333 2.65 18.38 11.61
N LYS A 334 2.61 18.35 12.95
CA LYS A 334 3.68 17.75 13.77
C LYS A 334 3.89 16.28 13.44
N ILE A 335 2.80 15.51 13.28
CA ILE A 335 2.86 14.10 12.88
C ILE A 335 3.54 13.97 11.51
N ARG A 336 3.13 14.76 10.50
CA ARG A 336 3.72 14.74 9.16
C ARG A 336 5.19 15.12 9.17
N ALA A 337 5.56 16.17 9.90
CA ALA A 337 6.95 16.63 10.02
C ALA A 337 7.87 15.57 10.63
N MET A 338 7.42 14.84 11.67
CA MET A 338 8.19 13.73 12.22
C MET A 338 8.41 12.58 11.24
N GLU A 339 7.42 12.30 10.38
CA GLU A 339 7.58 11.25 9.35
C GLU A 339 8.62 11.66 8.31
N LEU A 340 8.58 12.92 7.87
CA LEU A 340 9.54 13.47 6.92
C LEU A 340 10.96 13.48 7.48
N ALA A 341 11.12 13.79 8.77
CA ALA A 341 12.42 13.73 9.44
C ALA A 341 12.99 12.30 9.55
N LYS A 342 12.13 11.27 9.60
CA LYS A 342 12.53 9.85 9.60
C LYS A 342 12.86 9.32 8.20
N SER A 343 12.29 9.90 7.15
CA SER A 343 12.50 9.46 5.77
C SER A 343 13.68 10.13 5.07
N GLN A 344 14.20 11.24 5.61
CA GLN A 344 15.49 11.78 5.16
C GLN A 344 16.64 10.86 5.60
N PRO A 345 17.55 10.44 4.69
CA PRO A 345 18.73 9.71 5.09
C PRO A 345 19.56 10.61 6.02
N ALA A 346 19.87 10.12 7.22
CA ALA A 346 20.83 10.78 8.09
C ALA A 346 22.09 11.10 7.27
N PRO A 347 22.66 12.32 7.36
CA PRO A 347 23.89 12.65 6.64
C PRO A 347 24.92 11.59 7.01
N ALA A 348 25.50 10.97 5.99
CA ALA A 348 26.52 9.94 6.13
C ALA A 348 27.57 10.45 7.12
N LYS A 349 27.61 9.88 8.32
CA LYS A 349 28.73 10.10 9.24
C LYS A 349 29.96 9.60 8.50
N GLU A 350 30.85 10.53 8.17
CA GLU A 350 32.15 10.21 7.60
C GLU A 350 32.83 9.11 8.43
N PRO A 351 33.45 8.11 7.78
CA PRO A 351 34.18 7.08 8.51
C PRO A 351 35.32 7.76 9.26
N LYS A 352 35.30 7.70 10.60
CA LYS A 352 36.50 8.01 11.38
C LYS A 352 37.56 6.98 11.02
N GLU A 353 38.65 7.44 10.40
CA GLU A 353 39.84 6.66 10.13
C GLU A 353 40.30 5.96 11.41
N ALA A 354 40.41 4.63 11.33
CA ALA A 354 41.09 3.82 12.31
C ALA A 354 42.59 4.09 12.20
N VAL A 355 43.18 4.69 13.23
CA VAL A 355 44.63 4.74 13.39
C VAL A 355 45.05 3.48 14.15
N ASP A 356 45.55 2.50 13.42
CA ASP A 356 46.28 1.35 13.96
C ASP A 356 47.63 1.81 14.52
N ALA A 357 47.91 1.48 15.79
CA ALA A 357 49.26 1.41 16.32
C ALA A 357 49.41 0.13 17.16
N LYS A 358 50.19 -0.80 16.60
CA LYS A 358 50.59 -2.12 17.12
C LYS A 358 51.25 -2.05 18.50
N ALA A 359 50.96 -3.04 19.36
CA ALA A 359 51.96 -3.67 20.23
C ALA A 359 51.56 -5.12 20.58
N ALA A 360 52.55 -6.01 20.51
CA ALA A 360 52.49 -7.47 20.46
C ALA A 360 52.07 -8.17 21.78
N PRO A 361 51.70 -9.48 21.74
CA PRO A 361 51.17 -10.20 22.90
C PRO A 361 52.29 -10.75 23.79
N LYS A 362 52.06 -10.76 25.11
CA LYS A 362 52.81 -11.58 26.06
C LYS A 362 51.90 -12.59 26.73
N VAL A 363 52.41 -13.80 26.74
CA VAL A 363 51.88 -15.05 27.25
C VAL A 363 52.02 -15.07 28.76
N ASP A 364 51.02 -15.56 29.48
CA ASP A 364 51.26 -16.27 30.74
C ASP A 364 50.30 -17.45 30.86
N ALA A 365 50.92 -18.61 31.04
CA ALA A 365 50.30 -19.91 31.15
C ALA A 365 49.75 -20.15 32.56
N LYS A 366 48.67 -20.92 32.66
CA LYS A 366 48.56 -21.95 33.69
C LYS A 366 47.68 -23.11 33.24
N VAL A 367 48.24 -24.29 33.48
CA VAL A 367 47.92 -25.63 33.01
C VAL A 367 46.92 -26.30 33.96
N ALA A 368 46.00 -27.10 33.44
CA ALA A 368 45.65 -28.43 33.96
C ALA A 368 44.64 -29.17 33.05
N VAL A 369 45.10 -30.23 32.40
CA VAL A 369 44.35 -31.45 32.04
C VAL A 369 45.21 -32.61 32.55
N PRO A 370 44.68 -33.79 32.94
CA PRO A 370 44.09 -34.77 32.02
C PRO A 370 42.84 -35.45 32.66
N ALA A 371 42.08 -36.37 32.07
CA ALA A 371 42.39 -37.41 31.10
C ALA A 371 41.11 -37.94 30.41
N ASP A 372 41.35 -38.43 29.20
CA ASP A 372 40.53 -39.31 28.36
C ASP A 372 40.09 -40.61 29.06
N THR A 373 38.96 -41.17 28.65
CA THR A 373 38.86 -42.54 28.09
C THR A 373 37.42 -42.83 27.62
N ASP A 374 37.23 -42.78 26.31
CA ASP A 374 36.80 -43.88 25.44
C ASP A 374 35.55 -44.78 25.73
N LYS A 375 34.83 -45.00 24.61
CA LYS A 375 33.99 -46.16 24.19
C LYS A 375 32.47 -46.21 24.45
N LYS A 376 31.74 -46.04 23.33
CA LYS A 376 30.47 -46.68 22.92
C LYS A 376 30.70 -48.18 22.56
N PRO A 377 29.71 -49.01 22.13
CA PRO A 377 28.22 -48.98 22.21
C PRO A 377 27.61 -50.38 22.60
N GLU A 378 26.31 -50.58 22.28
CA GLU A 378 25.51 -51.84 22.22
C GLU A 378 24.71 -52.21 23.49
N ALA A 379 23.58 -52.93 23.48
CA ALA A 379 22.41 -53.19 22.64
C ALA A 379 21.72 -54.43 23.27
N GLU A 380 20.40 -54.59 23.04
CA GLU A 380 19.56 -55.78 23.34
C GLU A 380 19.11 -56.02 24.80
N SER A 381 17.80 -55.95 25.07
CA SER A 381 16.76 -57.02 25.01
C SER A 381 16.85 -57.94 26.25
N SER A 382 15.80 -58.18 27.04
CA SER A 382 14.61 -58.93 26.64
C SER A 382 13.65 -59.12 27.84
N THR A 383 12.34 -59.10 27.53
CA THR A 383 11.26 -60.04 27.94
C THR A 383 10.85 -60.19 29.42
N GLU A 384 9.59 -59.86 29.75
CA GLU A 384 8.39 -60.75 29.86
C GLU A 384 8.10 -61.05 31.34
N SER A 385 6.90 -60.78 31.89
CA SER A 385 5.66 -61.57 31.77
C SER A 385 4.80 -61.19 33.02
N VAL A 386 3.47 -61.29 33.17
CA VAL A 386 2.32 -61.81 32.39
C VAL A 386 1.04 -61.48 33.20
N ALA A 387 -0.04 -61.10 32.48
CA ALA A 387 -1.47 -61.40 32.70
C ALA A 387 -2.22 -60.97 34.00
N LYS A 388 -3.56 -60.83 34.06
CA LYS A 388 -4.68 -61.31 33.22
C LYS A 388 -6.00 -60.56 33.57
N ALA A 389 -6.86 -60.43 32.55
CA ALA A 389 -8.34 -60.59 32.55
C ALA A 389 -9.26 -59.63 33.35
N SER A 390 -10.25 -59.03 32.67
CA SER A 390 -11.58 -59.65 32.44
C SER A 390 -12.55 -58.68 31.74
N ALA A 391 -13.55 -59.25 31.08
CA ALA A 391 -14.46 -58.61 30.14
C ALA A 391 -15.88 -58.37 30.71
N LYS A 392 -16.63 -57.54 29.96
CA LYS A 392 -18.06 -57.68 29.57
C LYS A 392 -19.19 -57.01 30.38
N LYS A 393 -20.11 -56.41 29.57
CA LYS A 393 -21.54 -56.04 29.78
C LYS A 393 -21.78 -54.78 30.64
N VAL A 394 -22.71 -53.87 30.29
CA VAL A 394 -23.95 -53.92 29.49
C VAL A 394 -24.00 -52.80 28.47
#